data_AF-A0A348P0P7-F1
#
_entry.id   AF-A0A348P0P7-F1
#
_cell.length_a   1.000
_cell.length_b   1.000
_cell.length_c   1.000
_cell.angle_alpha   90.00
_cell.angle_beta   90.00
_cell.angle_gamma   90.00
#
_symmetry.space_group_name_H-M   'P 1'
#
loop_
_entity.id
_entity.type
_entity.pdbx_description
1 polymer ?
#
loop_
_entity_poly.entity_id
_entity_poly.type
_entity_poly.pdbx_seq_one_letter_code
_entity_poly.pdbx_strand_id
1 'polypeptide(L)'
;MRNIIISILTAVVVPTGLYFLFSDFLAFSILIGIIAGAAVFILLVRSASKELEKLNDKAQKALYSQNFDRALRIYESGLALGKKSPFITGQIYGMIGMIHYMRKENDKAKPALIKSSSMNWAAKGMLGVIYMNEKNYTEMDNSFKVMVTSGKKDGLSWALYAYCLEKLNRKEEALKILEEGNKKLKDADERIKSNILELRNNRKMRMKVFGDPWYQFMLERPPMKRMMQQPGVAHQTGFKKNSLYKG
;
A
#
# COMPACT_ATOMS: atom_id res chain seq x y z
N MET A 1 12.18 -11.58 13.14
CA MET A 1 11.56 -12.07 14.39
C MET A 1 12.29 -11.59 15.64
N ARG A 2 13.60 -11.35 15.55
CA ARG A 2 14.45 -10.87 16.65
C ARG A 2 13.84 -9.71 17.47
N ASN A 3 13.26 -8.70 16.83
CA ASN A 3 12.74 -7.54 17.56
C ASN A 3 11.51 -7.88 18.43
N ILE A 4 10.65 -8.80 17.98
CA ILE A 4 9.48 -9.29 18.74
C ILE A 4 9.95 -10.13 19.93
N ILE A 5 10.95 -10.98 19.72
CA ILE A 5 11.54 -11.82 20.77
C ILE A 5 12.17 -10.95 21.86
N ILE A 6 12.94 -9.91 21.47
CA ILE A 6 13.55 -8.98 22.43
C ILE A 6 12.49 -8.25 23.26
N SER A 7 11.42 -7.72 22.64
CA SER A 7 10.38 -7.03 23.39
C SER A 7 9.62 -7.94 24.36
N ILE A 8 9.37 -9.19 23.98
CA ILE A 8 8.72 -10.17 24.85
C ILE A 8 9.65 -10.54 26.02
N LEU A 9 10.93 -10.77 25.74
CA LEU A 9 11.93 -11.04 26.79
C LEU A 9 12.03 -9.86 27.77
N THR A 10 12.06 -8.61 27.29
CA THR A 10 12.07 -7.44 28.18
C THR A 10 10.79 -7.32 29.01
N ALA A 11 9.63 -7.64 28.42
CA ALA A 11 8.35 -7.63 29.12
C ALA A 11 8.24 -8.69 30.22
N VAL A 12 9.06 -9.76 30.16
CA VAL A 12 9.11 -10.82 31.18
C VAL A 12 10.20 -10.52 32.21
N VAL A 13 11.42 -10.19 31.77
CA VAL A 13 12.59 -10.03 32.66
C VAL A 13 12.46 -8.84 33.62
N VAL A 14 11.93 -7.70 33.14
CA VAL A 14 11.75 -6.49 33.96
C VAL A 14 10.80 -6.74 35.15
N PRO A 15 9.59 -7.31 34.97
CA PRO A 15 8.71 -7.59 36.10
C PRO A 15 9.27 -8.69 37.02
N THR A 16 9.96 -9.72 36.50
CA THR A 16 10.56 -10.74 37.38
C THR A 16 11.65 -10.16 38.28
N GLY A 17 12.51 -9.28 37.74
CA GLY A 17 13.54 -8.60 38.53
C GLY A 17 12.98 -7.63 39.56
N LEU A 18 11.93 -6.88 39.21
CA LEU A 18 11.24 -5.98 40.14
C LEU A 18 10.50 -6.72 41.24
N TYR A 19 9.90 -7.87 40.93
CA TYR A 19 9.24 -8.72 41.93
C TYR A 19 10.21 -9.30 42.96
N PHE A 20 11.43 -9.66 42.54
CA PHE A 20 12.49 -10.09 43.47
C PHE A 20 12.99 -8.98 44.41
N LEU A 21 12.87 -7.72 44.00
CA LEU A 21 13.32 -6.55 44.78
C LEU A 21 12.21 -5.93 45.64
N PHE A 22 10.95 -6.06 45.22
CA PHE A 22 9.78 -5.45 45.85
C PHE A 22 8.62 -6.47 45.87
N SER A 23 8.70 -7.43 46.80
CA SER A 23 7.81 -8.60 46.89
C SER A 23 6.33 -8.26 47.06
N ASP A 24 6.02 -7.10 47.63
CA ASP A 24 4.68 -6.78 48.13
C ASP A 24 3.77 -6.14 47.06
N PHE A 25 4.32 -5.77 45.89
CA PHE A 25 3.60 -5.06 44.83
C PHE A 25 3.68 -5.77 43.47
N LEU A 26 3.22 -7.02 43.43
CA LEU A 26 3.17 -7.86 42.23
C LEU A 26 2.42 -7.17 41.07
N ALA A 27 1.27 -6.55 41.32
CA ALA A 27 0.51 -5.85 40.28
C ALA A 27 1.27 -4.66 39.66
N PHE A 28 2.04 -3.94 40.48
CA PHE A 28 2.85 -2.78 40.04
C PHE A 28 4.04 -3.22 39.19
N SER A 29 4.72 -4.31 39.58
CA SER A 29 5.84 -4.86 38.80
C SER A 29 5.39 -5.35 37.41
N ILE A 30 4.25 -6.05 37.32
CA ILE A 30 3.66 -6.49 36.04
C ILE A 30 3.34 -5.28 35.15
N LEU A 31 2.71 -4.23 35.70
CA LEU A 31 2.37 -3.03 34.93
C LEU A 31 3.62 -2.34 34.36
N ILE A 32 4.68 -2.18 35.16
CA ILE A 32 5.95 -1.62 34.71
C ILE A 32 6.59 -2.49 33.62
N GLY A 33 6.52 -3.82 33.78
CA GLY A 33 7.02 -4.76 32.77
C GLY A 33 6.35 -4.63 31.42
N ILE A 34 5.02 -4.50 31.40
CA ILE A 34 4.24 -4.27 30.18
C ILE A 34 4.64 -2.94 29.54
N ILE A 35 4.74 -1.87 30.33
CA ILE A 35 5.15 -0.54 29.85
C ILE A 35 6.56 -0.57 29.26
N ALA A 36 7.51 -1.20 29.96
CA ALA A 36 8.89 -1.33 29.50
C ALA A 36 8.98 -2.15 28.21
N GLY A 37 8.28 -3.29 28.14
CA GLY A 37 8.20 -4.11 26.93
C GLY A 37 7.59 -3.36 25.74
N ALA A 38 6.49 -2.61 25.96
CA ALA A 38 5.87 -1.77 24.95
C ALA A 38 6.82 -0.65 24.47
N ALA A 39 7.52 0.02 25.39
CA ALA A 39 8.49 1.05 25.04
C ALA A 39 9.63 0.50 24.18
N VAL A 40 10.22 -0.64 24.56
CA VAL A 40 11.26 -1.33 23.77
C VAL A 40 10.74 -1.73 22.40
N PHE A 41 9.53 -2.29 22.32
CA PHE A 41 8.92 -2.64 21.04
C PHE A 41 8.76 -1.42 20.12
N ILE A 42 8.24 -0.31 20.64
CA ILE A 42 8.05 0.93 19.87
C ILE A 42 9.39 1.46 19.36
N LEU A 43 10.45 1.44 20.18
CA LEU A 43 11.79 1.86 19.77
C LEU A 43 12.36 0.99 18.64
N LEU A 44 12.19 -0.34 18.76
CA LEU A 44 12.65 -1.29 17.75
C LEU A 44 11.89 -1.15 16.43
N VAL A 45 10.57 -0.91 16.47
CA VAL A 45 9.77 -0.63 15.28
C VAL A 45 10.22 0.68 14.64
N ARG A 46 10.41 1.75 15.43
CA ARG A 46 10.88 3.05 14.92
C ARG A 46 12.25 2.95 14.24
N SER A 47 13.19 2.21 14.82
CA SER A 47 14.51 1.99 14.20
C SER A 47 14.38 1.30 12.85
N ALA A 48 13.57 0.23 12.79
CA ALA A 48 13.37 -0.52 11.57
C ALA A 48 12.62 0.28 10.50
N SER A 49 11.67 1.13 10.89
CA SER A 49 10.98 2.09 10.00
C SER A 49 11.96 3.11 9.41
N LYS A 50 12.90 3.64 10.20
CA LYS A 50 13.94 4.56 9.68
C LYS A 50 14.86 3.89 8.66
N GLU A 51 15.22 2.61 8.87
CA GLU A 51 16.00 1.85 7.88
C GLU A 51 15.20 1.66 6.58
N LEU A 52 13.91 1.34 6.68
CA LEU A 52 13.02 1.20 5.53
C LEU A 52 12.80 2.53 4.79
N GLU A 53 12.67 3.65 5.51
CA GLU A 53 12.56 4.99 4.92
C GLU A 53 13.79 5.34 4.09
N LYS A 54 15.00 5.13 4.62
CA LYS A 54 16.25 5.32 3.87
C LYS A 54 16.33 4.43 2.64
N LEU A 55 15.80 3.20 2.73
CA LEU A 55 15.73 2.27 1.60
C LEU A 55 14.76 2.81 0.53
N ASN A 56 13.58 3.25 0.96
CA ASN A 56 12.56 3.86 0.11
C ASN A 56 13.09 5.10 -0.61
N ASP A 57 13.79 6.00 0.07
CA ASP A 57 14.34 7.21 -0.56
C ASP A 57 15.32 6.87 -1.70
N LYS A 58 16.19 5.87 -1.47
CA LYS A 58 17.13 5.40 -2.50
C LYS A 58 16.41 4.75 -3.68
N ALA A 59 15.42 3.91 -3.40
CA ALA A 59 14.67 3.21 -4.42
C ALA A 59 13.77 4.18 -5.21
N GLN A 60 13.10 5.13 -4.55
CA GLN A 60 12.30 6.17 -5.19
C GLN A 60 13.15 7.03 -6.12
N LYS A 61 14.35 7.45 -5.72
CA LYS A 61 15.29 8.14 -6.61
C LYS A 61 15.59 7.34 -7.87
N ALA A 62 15.79 6.02 -7.74
CA ALA A 62 15.99 5.14 -8.89
C ALA A 62 14.72 5.04 -9.76
N LEU A 63 13.52 4.98 -9.16
CA LEU A 63 12.24 4.98 -9.87
C LEU A 63 11.97 6.28 -10.62
N TYR A 64 12.29 7.43 -10.04
CA TYR A 64 12.20 8.74 -10.71
C TYR A 64 13.08 8.82 -11.95
N SER A 65 14.26 8.17 -11.92
CA SER A 65 15.13 8.05 -13.09
C SER A 65 14.75 6.87 -14.01
N GLN A 66 13.55 6.29 -13.85
CA GLN A 66 13.05 5.10 -14.57
C GLN A 66 14.00 3.90 -14.52
N ASN A 67 14.90 3.86 -13.54
CA ASN A 67 15.85 2.77 -13.36
C ASN A 67 15.23 1.70 -12.45
N PHE A 68 14.24 1.00 -13.00
CA PHE A 68 13.48 -0.02 -12.29
C PHE A 68 14.36 -1.17 -11.78
N ASP A 69 15.37 -1.57 -12.55
CA ASP A 69 16.29 -2.65 -12.13
C ASP A 69 17.12 -2.25 -10.91
N ARG A 70 17.58 -0.98 -10.86
CA ARG A 70 18.26 -0.46 -9.68
C ARG A 70 17.31 -0.39 -8.48
N ALA A 71 16.07 0.06 -8.69
CA ALA A 71 15.06 0.10 -7.62
C ALA A 71 14.79 -1.31 -7.06
N LEU A 72 14.64 -2.32 -7.94
CA LEU A 72 14.47 -3.72 -7.56
C LEU A 72 15.65 -4.23 -6.73
N ARG A 73 16.90 -4.03 -7.19
CA ARG A 73 18.09 -4.42 -6.42
C ARG A 73 18.15 -3.76 -5.04
N ILE A 74 17.76 -2.49 -4.95
CA ILE A 74 17.70 -1.79 -3.66
C ILE A 74 16.68 -2.48 -2.75
N TYR A 75 15.45 -2.71 -3.22
CA TYR A 75 14.44 -3.39 -2.42
C TYR A 75 14.84 -4.83 -2.04
N GLU A 76 15.41 -5.59 -2.96
CA GLU A 76 15.93 -6.94 -2.72
C GLU A 76 17.01 -6.94 -1.63
N SER A 77 17.93 -5.96 -1.65
CA SER A 77 18.94 -5.81 -0.58
C SER A 77 18.29 -5.57 0.80
N GLY A 78 17.12 -4.93 0.81
CA GLY A 78 16.31 -4.70 2.00
C GLY A 78 15.65 -5.95 2.56
N LEU A 79 15.51 -7.05 1.80
CA LEU A 79 14.93 -8.29 2.30
C LEU A 79 15.74 -8.88 3.47
N ALA A 80 17.05 -8.58 3.53
CA ALA A 80 17.88 -8.90 4.68
C ALA A 80 17.39 -8.24 5.99
N LEU A 81 16.78 -7.04 5.91
CA LEU A 81 16.14 -6.36 7.05
C LEU A 81 14.94 -7.14 7.57
N GLY A 82 14.31 -7.94 6.71
CA GLY A 82 13.20 -8.83 7.05
C GLY A 82 13.54 -9.85 8.15
N LYS A 83 14.83 -10.24 8.26
CA LYS A 83 15.31 -11.08 9.37
C LYS A 83 15.09 -10.40 10.73
N LYS A 84 15.23 -9.07 10.79
CA LYS A 84 14.97 -8.26 11.99
C LYS A 84 13.46 -8.18 12.27
N SER A 85 12.67 -7.74 11.29
CA SER A 85 11.22 -7.52 11.42
C SER A 85 10.43 -8.13 10.25
N PRO A 86 9.62 -9.19 10.48
CA PRO A 86 8.79 -9.81 9.43
C PRO A 86 7.80 -8.82 8.81
N PHE A 87 7.37 -7.81 9.59
CA PHE A 87 6.47 -6.76 9.14
C PHE A 87 7.05 -5.94 7.98
N ILE A 88 8.36 -5.70 7.99
CA ILE A 88 9.04 -4.95 6.92
C ILE A 88 9.18 -5.79 5.65
N THR A 89 9.38 -7.10 5.79
CA THR A 89 9.45 -8.03 4.66
C THR A 89 8.22 -7.89 3.76
N GLY A 90 7.01 -7.86 4.35
CA GLY A 90 5.77 -7.71 3.60
C GLY A 90 5.65 -6.35 2.90
N GLN A 91 6.22 -5.28 3.45
CA GLN A 91 6.23 -3.97 2.79
C GLN A 91 7.16 -3.97 1.57
N ILE A 92 8.35 -4.56 1.73
CA ILE A 92 9.35 -4.65 0.65
C ILE A 92 8.83 -5.51 -0.51
N TYR A 93 8.24 -6.68 -0.22
CA TYR A 93 7.58 -7.50 -1.23
C TYR A 93 6.45 -6.74 -1.94
N GLY A 94 5.69 -5.91 -1.22
CA GLY A 94 4.72 -5.01 -1.83
C GLY A 94 5.36 -4.08 -2.86
N MET A 95 6.46 -3.41 -2.52
CA MET A 95 7.15 -2.50 -3.44
C MET A 95 7.71 -3.23 -4.66
N ILE A 96 8.36 -4.38 -4.47
CA ILE A 96 8.87 -5.22 -5.56
C ILE A 96 7.73 -5.65 -6.50
N GLY A 97 6.63 -6.13 -5.92
CA GLY A 97 5.45 -6.56 -6.67
C GLY A 97 4.82 -5.43 -7.48
N MET A 98 4.67 -4.24 -6.89
CA MET A 98 4.13 -3.06 -7.58
C MET A 98 5.05 -2.61 -8.74
N ILE A 99 6.38 -2.71 -8.59
CA ILE A 99 7.33 -2.39 -9.67
C ILE A 99 7.18 -3.35 -10.84
N HIS A 100 7.17 -4.66 -10.58
CA HIS A 100 6.94 -5.65 -11.64
C HIS A 100 5.57 -5.49 -12.29
N TYR A 101 4.54 -5.15 -11.50
CA TYR A 101 3.21 -4.85 -12.01
C TYR A 101 3.24 -3.68 -13.00
N MET A 102 3.84 -2.55 -12.63
CA MET A 102 3.98 -1.39 -13.53
C MET A 102 4.76 -1.71 -14.82
N ARG A 103 5.70 -2.65 -14.75
CA ARG A 103 6.44 -3.19 -15.91
C ARG A 103 5.64 -4.22 -16.73
N LYS A 104 4.41 -4.55 -16.32
CA LYS A 104 3.55 -5.59 -16.89
C LYS A 104 4.14 -7.00 -16.79
N GLU A 105 5.04 -7.22 -15.84
CA GLU A 105 5.68 -8.50 -15.57
C GLU A 105 4.87 -9.27 -14.52
N ASN A 106 3.63 -9.64 -14.87
CA ASN A 106 2.67 -10.23 -13.91
C ASN A 106 3.18 -11.53 -13.26
N ASP A 107 3.93 -12.35 -14.00
CA ASP A 107 4.51 -13.60 -13.51
C ASP A 107 5.48 -13.38 -12.34
N LYS A 108 6.19 -12.24 -12.34
CA LYS A 108 7.09 -11.82 -11.25
C LYS A 108 6.36 -11.00 -10.19
N ALA A 109 5.39 -10.19 -10.60
CA ALA A 109 4.62 -9.34 -9.71
C ALA A 109 3.78 -10.17 -8.73
N LYS A 110 3.03 -11.14 -9.23
CA LYS A 110 2.09 -11.95 -8.46
C LYS A 110 2.69 -12.62 -7.22
N PRO A 111 3.80 -13.40 -7.29
CA PRO A 111 4.37 -14.01 -6.10
C PRO A 111 4.86 -13.00 -5.07
N ALA A 112 5.35 -11.83 -5.50
CA ALA A 112 5.73 -10.74 -4.59
C ALA A 112 4.50 -10.07 -3.95
N LEU A 113 3.44 -9.80 -4.72
CA LEU A 113 2.19 -9.21 -4.23
C LEU A 113 1.42 -10.15 -3.28
N ILE A 114 1.50 -11.47 -3.47
CA ILE A 114 0.96 -12.45 -2.51
C ILE A 114 1.65 -12.31 -1.17
N LYS A 115 3.00 -12.25 -1.17
CA LYS A 115 3.83 -12.07 0.04
C LYS A 115 3.74 -10.65 0.63
N SER A 116 3.09 -9.72 -0.06
CA SER A 116 2.97 -8.35 0.43
C SER A 116 2.11 -8.27 1.68
N SER A 117 2.43 -7.28 2.54
CA SER A 117 1.61 -6.96 3.71
C SER A 117 0.17 -6.71 3.31
N SER A 118 -0.77 -7.26 4.07
CA SER A 118 -2.21 -6.99 3.92
C SER A 118 -2.56 -5.53 4.16
N MET A 119 -1.72 -4.78 4.88
CA MET A 119 -1.89 -3.34 5.10
C MET A 119 -1.61 -2.49 3.86
N ASN A 120 -0.89 -3.03 2.87
CA ASN A 120 -0.71 -2.34 1.59
C ASN A 120 -1.91 -2.65 0.69
N TRP A 121 -2.98 -1.87 0.86
CA TRP A 121 -4.22 -2.05 0.10
C TRP A 121 -3.98 -1.91 -1.42
N ALA A 122 -3.12 -0.98 -1.87
CA ALA A 122 -2.83 -0.79 -3.28
C ALA A 122 -2.19 -2.03 -3.91
N ALA A 123 -1.25 -2.69 -3.23
CA ALA A 123 -0.68 -3.96 -3.67
C ALA A 123 -1.74 -5.07 -3.79
N LYS A 124 -2.70 -5.13 -2.85
CA LYS A 124 -3.82 -6.09 -2.94
C LYS A 124 -4.80 -5.75 -4.05
N GLY A 125 -4.98 -4.46 -4.37
CA GLY A 125 -5.73 -4.02 -5.55
C GLY A 125 -5.07 -4.48 -6.86
N MET A 126 -3.76 -4.28 -7.00
CA MET A 126 -3.01 -4.75 -8.17
C MET A 126 -3.06 -6.29 -8.30
N LEU A 127 -2.93 -7.01 -7.18
CA LEU A 127 -3.08 -8.47 -7.17
C LEU A 127 -4.49 -8.90 -7.61
N GLY A 128 -5.53 -8.19 -7.17
CA GLY A 128 -6.91 -8.41 -7.62
C GLY A 128 -7.05 -8.22 -9.13
N VAL A 129 -6.43 -7.18 -9.70
CA VAL A 129 -6.42 -6.95 -11.15
C VAL A 129 -5.69 -8.06 -11.91
N ILE A 130 -4.56 -8.56 -11.38
CA ILE A 130 -3.87 -9.73 -11.96
C ILE A 130 -4.81 -10.93 -12.00
N TYR A 131 -5.46 -11.27 -10.88
CA TYR A 131 -6.40 -12.39 -10.83
C TYR A 131 -7.61 -12.21 -11.76
N MET A 132 -8.11 -10.98 -11.91
CA MET A 132 -9.17 -10.67 -12.87
C MET A 132 -8.74 -10.98 -14.31
N ASN A 133 -7.52 -10.57 -14.69
CA ASN A 133 -6.98 -10.83 -16.02
C ASN A 133 -6.74 -12.32 -16.29
N GLU A 134 -6.40 -13.08 -15.25
CA GLU A 134 -6.28 -14.55 -15.27
C GLU A 134 -7.65 -15.26 -15.23
N LYS A 135 -8.76 -14.51 -15.11
CA LYS A 135 -10.12 -15.03 -14.92
C LYS A 135 -10.29 -15.86 -13.64
N ASN A 136 -9.40 -15.72 -12.67
CA ASN A 136 -9.53 -16.33 -11.35
C ASN A 136 -10.35 -15.42 -10.43
N TYR A 137 -11.67 -15.42 -10.63
CA TYR A 137 -12.57 -14.49 -9.95
C TYR A 137 -12.69 -14.74 -8.44
N THR A 138 -12.49 -15.98 -7.99
CA THR A 138 -12.48 -16.31 -6.56
C THR A 138 -11.33 -15.62 -5.84
N GLU A 139 -10.11 -15.76 -6.37
CA GLU A 139 -8.93 -15.11 -5.77
C GLU A 139 -8.93 -13.60 -5.98
N MET A 140 -9.52 -13.12 -7.08
CA MET A 140 -9.79 -11.70 -7.29
C MET A 140 -10.67 -11.14 -6.14
N ASP A 141 -11.81 -11.78 -5.85
CA ASP A 141 -12.72 -11.35 -4.79
C ASP A 141 -12.05 -11.42 -3.42
N ASN A 142 -11.27 -12.46 -3.13
CA ASN A 142 -10.50 -12.59 -1.89
C ASN A 142 -9.50 -11.44 -1.74
N SER A 143 -8.74 -11.14 -2.79
CA SER A 143 -7.76 -10.04 -2.77
C SER A 143 -8.43 -8.68 -2.57
N PHE A 144 -9.56 -8.43 -3.26
CA PHE A 144 -10.28 -7.17 -3.12
C PHE A 144 -10.98 -7.01 -1.76
N LYS A 145 -11.49 -8.07 -1.15
CA LYS A 145 -12.01 -8.03 0.23
C LYS A 145 -10.94 -7.60 1.24
N VAL A 146 -9.73 -8.15 1.12
CA VAL A 146 -8.59 -7.72 1.95
C VAL A 146 -8.21 -6.26 1.66
N MET A 147 -8.24 -5.85 0.38
CA MET A 147 -7.97 -4.48 -0.02
C MET A 147 -8.96 -3.49 0.62
N VAL A 148 -10.27 -3.70 0.52
CA VAL A 148 -11.25 -2.76 1.10
C VAL A 148 -11.21 -2.75 2.63
N THR A 149 -10.81 -3.85 3.25
CA THR A 149 -10.63 -3.93 4.71
C THR A 149 -9.47 -3.06 5.18
N SER A 150 -8.33 -3.14 4.49
CA SER A 150 -7.12 -2.34 4.79
C SER A 150 -7.25 -0.89 4.32
N GLY A 151 -7.91 -0.67 3.18
CA GLY A 151 -8.19 0.62 2.55
C GLY A 151 -9.51 1.28 2.97
N LYS A 152 -10.16 0.83 4.04
CA LYS A 152 -11.55 1.21 4.40
C LYS A 152 -11.85 2.70 4.51
N LYS A 153 -10.82 3.54 4.67
CA LYS A 153 -10.91 5.01 4.75
C LYS A 153 -10.64 5.72 3.42
N ASP A 154 -10.37 4.99 2.35
CA ASP A 154 -10.08 5.52 1.02
C ASP A 154 -11.17 5.06 0.03
N GLY A 155 -11.91 6.01 -0.54
CA GLY A 155 -12.95 5.72 -1.53
C GLY A 155 -12.41 5.03 -2.79
N LEU A 156 -11.15 5.27 -3.18
CA LEU A 156 -10.58 4.59 -4.35
C LEU A 156 -10.52 3.07 -4.16
N SER A 157 -10.28 2.60 -2.93
CA SER A 157 -10.26 1.15 -2.66
C SER A 157 -11.62 0.51 -2.96
N TRP A 158 -12.70 1.07 -2.43
CA TRP A 158 -14.07 0.60 -2.69
C TRP A 158 -14.45 0.72 -4.17
N ALA A 159 -14.11 1.85 -4.80
CA ALA A 159 -14.43 2.10 -6.19
C ALA A 159 -13.67 1.19 -7.15
N LEU A 160 -12.42 0.84 -6.87
CA LEU A 160 -11.66 -0.13 -7.67
C LEU A 160 -12.32 -1.50 -7.68
N TYR A 161 -12.73 -2.01 -6.50
CA TYR A 161 -13.39 -3.31 -6.42
C TYR A 161 -14.72 -3.29 -7.19
N ALA A 162 -15.55 -2.28 -6.95
CA ALA A 162 -16.81 -2.14 -7.66
C ALA A 162 -16.63 -1.99 -9.18
N TYR A 163 -15.62 -1.25 -9.64
CA TYR A 163 -15.31 -1.11 -11.06
C TYR A 163 -14.94 -2.46 -11.70
N CYS A 164 -14.11 -3.26 -11.04
CA CYS A 164 -13.78 -4.61 -11.52
C CYS A 164 -15.02 -5.50 -11.61
N LEU A 165 -15.93 -5.43 -10.63
CA LEU A 165 -17.21 -6.15 -10.68
C LEU A 165 -18.11 -5.67 -11.83
N GLU A 166 -18.21 -4.35 -12.05
CA GLU A 166 -18.94 -3.77 -13.19
C GLU A 166 -18.41 -4.30 -14.52
N LYS A 167 -17.08 -4.36 -14.68
CA LYS A 167 -16.42 -4.90 -15.90
C LYS A 167 -16.72 -6.37 -16.15
N LEU A 168 -17.08 -7.12 -15.10
CA LEU A 168 -17.52 -8.52 -15.17
C LEU A 168 -19.04 -8.65 -15.29
N ASN A 169 -19.77 -7.55 -15.54
CA ASN A 169 -21.24 -7.47 -15.53
C ASN A 169 -21.90 -7.88 -14.20
N ARG A 170 -21.16 -7.83 -13.09
CA ARG A 170 -21.66 -8.10 -11.72
C ARG A 170 -22.12 -6.80 -11.05
N LYS A 171 -23.08 -6.13 -11.67
CA LYS A 171 -23.45 -4.75 -11.35
C LYS A 171 -24.11 -4.60 -9.97
N GLU A 172 -24.96 -5.54 -9.59
CA GLU A 172 -25.65 -5.57 -8.30
C GLU A 172 -24.63 -5.70 -7.16
N GLU A 173 -23.58 -6.51 -7.37
CA GLU A 173 -22.48 -6.66 -6.43
C GLU A 173 -21.62 -5.39 -6.38
N ALA A 174 -21.32 -4.78 -7.53
CA ALA A 174 -20.62 -3.50 -7.57
C ALA A 174 -21.37 -2.41 -6.78
N LEU A 175 -22.70 -2.33 -6.92
CA LEU A 175 -23.53 -1.39 -6.16
C LEU A 175 -23.47 -1.66 -4.65
N LYS A 176 -23.55 -2.93 -4.23
CA LYS A 176 -23.42 -3.32 -2.81
C LYS A 176 -22.07 -2.88 -2.23
N ILE A 177 -20.97 -3.10 -2.95
CA ILE A 177 -19.63 -2.70 -2.51
C ILE A 177 -19.51 -1.17 -2.38
N LEU A 178 -20.04 -0.40 -3.34
CA LEU A 178 -20.02 1.06 -3.23
C LEU A 178 -20.87 1.58 -2.07
N GLU A 179 -22.06 1.00 -1.85
CA GLU A 179 -22.94 1.39 -0.74
C GLU A 179 -22.32 1.05 0.63
N GLU A 180 -21.65 -0.10 0.75
CA GLU A 180 -20.87 -0.43 1.94
C GLU A 180 -19.74 0.58 2.16
N GLY A 181 -18.97 0.87 1.10
CA GLY A 181 -17.91 1.86 1.16
C GLY A 181 -18.41 3.25 1.57
N ASN A 182 -19.53 3.69 1.01
CA ASN A 182 -20.15 4.98 1.35
C ASN A 182 -20.51 5.06 2.83
N LYS A 183 -21.08 3.98 3.40
CA LYS A 183 -21.37 3.89 4.85
C LYS A 183 -20.09 3.93 5.69
N LYS A 184 -19.04 3.19 5.31
CA LYS A 184 -17.75 3.18 6.02
C LYS A 184 -17.06 4.55 5.99
N LEU A 185 -17.24 5.29 4.91
CA LEU A 185 -16.73 6.65 4.71
C LEU A 185 -17.63 7.73 5.31
N LYS A 186 -18.74 7.34 5.97
CA LYS A 186 -19.71 8.26 6.57
C LYS A 186 -20.24 9.29 5.57
N ASP A 187 -20.51 8.83 4.34
CA ASP A 187 -21.05 9.66 3.27
C ASP A 187 -20.17 10.87 2.91
N ALA A 188 -18.87 10.83 3.20
CA ALA A 188 -17.97 11.96 2.98
C ALA A 188 -17.37 12.02 1.57
N ASP A 189 -17.38 10.91 0.81
CA ASP A 189 -16.74 10.85 -0.51
C ASP A 189 -17.77 10.98 -1.65
N GLU A 190 -17.89 12.20 -2.19
CA GLU A 190 -18.81 12.52 -3.29
C GLU A 190 -18.55 11.69 -4.56
N ARG A 191 -17.32 11.20 -4.76
CA ARG A 191 -16.97 10.35 -5.92
C ARG A 191 -17.66 8.99 -5.83
N ILE A 192 -17.78 8.43 -4.63
CA ILE A 192 -18.51 7.18 -4.38
C ILE A 192 -20.00 7.38 -4.63
N LYS A 193 -20.59 8.45 -4.07
CA LYS A 193 -22.01 8.77 -4.30
C LYS A 193 -22.33 8.94 -5.78
N SER A 194 -21.46 9.63 -6.52
CA SER A 194 -21.61 9.78 -7.96
C SER A 194 -21.60 8.43 -8.68
N ASN A 195 -20.66 7.54 -8.36
CA ASN A 195 -20.62 6.20 -8.97
C ASN A 195 -21.83 5.32 -8.61
N ILE A 196 -22.35 5.42 -7.39
CA ILE A 196 -23.62 4.76 -7.00
C ILE A 196 -24.76 5.23 -7.90
N LEU A 197 -24.88 6.54 -8.11
CA LEU A 197 -25.92 7.12 -8.97
C LEU A 197 -25.75 6.70 -10.44
N GLU A 198 -24.53 6.66 -10.96
CA GLU A 198 -24.27 6.19 -12.33
C GLU A 198 -24.73 4.74 -12.49
N LEU A 199 -24.32 3.83 -11.57
CA LEU A 199 -24.73 2.44 -11.64
C LEU A 199 -26.25 2.28 -11.50
N ARG A 200 -26.92 2.96 -10.57
CA ARG A 200 -28.39 2.89 -10.44
C ARG A 200 -29.10 3.31 -11.73
N ASN A 201 -28.56 4.28 -12.45
CA ASN A 201 -29.07 4.74 -13.74
C ASN A 201 -28.60 3.92 -14.95
N ASN A 202 -28.02 2.74 -14.71
CA ASN A 202 -27.50 1.85 -15.76
C ASN A 202 -26.39 2.49 -16.62
N ARG A 203 -25.63 3.42 -16.05
CA ARG A 203 -24.44 4.03 -16.65
C ARG A 203 -23.17 3.43 -16.02
N LYS A 204 -22.05 3.58 -16.73
CA LYS A 204 -20.74 3.11 -16.29
C LYS A 204 -20.17 3.99 -15.19
N MET A 205 -19.38 3.41 -14.29
CA MET A 205 -18.66 4.18 -13.27
C MET A 205 -17.65 5.15 -13.90
N ARG A 206 -17.40 6.26 -13.22
CA ARG A 206 -16.47 7.33 -13.61
C ARG A 206 -15.24 7.29 -12.73
N MET A 207 -14.22 6.56 -13.15
CA MET A 207 -13.02 6.37 -12.32
C MET A 207 -11.97 7.48 -12.47
N LYS A 208 -12.01 8.24 -13.56
CA LYS A 208 -11.06 9.35 -13.81
C LYS A 208 -11.09 10.44 -12.74
N VAL A 209 -12.19 10.56 -11.99
CA VAL A 209 -12.34 11.52 -10.87
C VAL A 209 -11.41 11.22 -9.69
N PHE A 210 -10.88 10.00 -9.59
CA PHE A 210 -9.90 9.63 -8.56
C PHE A 210 -8.47 10.05 -8.90
N GLY A 211 -8.22 10.55 -10.12
CA GLY A 211 -6.94 11.14 -10.50
C GLY A 211 -5.79 10.13 -10.60
N ASP A 212 -4.58 10.59 -10.29
CA ASP A 212 -3.35 9.84 -10.54
C ASP A 212 -3.28 8.47 -9.82
N PRO A 213 -3.76 8.32 -8.57
CA PRO A 213 -3.83 7.03 -7.90
C PRO A 213 -4.68 5.98 -8.64
N TRP A 214 -5.64 6.36 -9.49
CA TRP A 214 -6.40 5.38 -10.28
C TRP A 214 -5.54 4.71 -11.35
N TYR A 215 -4.68 5.47 -12.01
CA TYR A 215 -3.92 4.97 -13.17
C TYR A 215 -2.83 3.97 -12.79
N GLN A 216 -2.44 3.90 -11.50
CA GLN A 216 -1.49 2.88 -11.02
C GLN A 216 -2.01 1.45 -11.25
N PHE A 217 -3.33 1.26 -11.32
CA PHE A 217 -3.94 -0.05 -11.56
C PHE A 217 -3.96 -0.44 -13.04
N MET A 218 -3.54 0.43 -13.95
CA MET A 218 -3.43 0.17 -15.40
C MET A 218 -4.71 -0.33 -16.09
N LEU A 219 -5.88 -0.12 -15.48
CA LEU A 219 -7.18 -0.46 -16.07
C LEU A 219 -7.62 0.56 -17.12
N GLU A 220 -7.13 1.80 -17.01
CA GLU A 220 -7.35 2.90 -17.96
C GLU A 220 -6.05 3.69 -18.17
N ARG A 221 -5.92 4.37 -19.31
CA ARG A 221 -4.75 5.23 -19.60
C ARG A 221 -4.99 6.67 -19.11
N PRO A 222 -3.96 7.35 -18.58
CA PRO A 222 -4.07 8.76 -18.20
C PRO A 222 -4.27 9.66 -19.43
N PRO A 223 -4.85 10.87 -19.28
CA PRO A 223 -5.02 11.82 -20.37
C PRO A 223 -3.68 12.26 -20.97
N MET A 224 -3.61 12.42 -22.30
CA MET A 224 -2.36 12.67 -23.04
C MET A 224 -1.59 13.93 -22.60
N LYS A 225 -2.28 15.01 -22.19
CA LYS A 225 -1.64 16.21 -21.62
C LYS A 225 -0.84 15.94 -20.33
N ARG A 226 -1.21 14.92 -19.55
CA ARG A 226 -0.48 14.51 -18.34
C ARG A 226 0.70 13.59 -18.64
N MET A 227 0.65 12.84 -19.75
CA MET A 227 1.78 12.02 -20.20
C MET A 227 2.98 12.89 -20.62
N MET A 228 2.76 14.13 -21.08
CA MET A 228 3.81 15.12 -21.36
C MET A 228 4.38 15.81 -20.11
N GLN A 229 3.69 15.77 -18.96
CA GLN A 229 4.12 16.45 -17.72
C GLN A 229 4.74 15.51 -16.68
N GLN A 230 4.76 14.20 -16.93
CA GLN A 230 5.61 13.28 -16.17
C GLN A 230 7.08 13.58 -16.53
N PRO A 231 7.96 13.91 -15.56
CA PRO A 231 9.38 14.00 -15.82
C PRO A 231 9.88 12.59 -16.16
N GLY A 232 10.00 12.31 -17.47
CA GLY A 232 10.26 10.96 -17.97
C GLY A 232 9.94 10.73 -19.45
N VAL A 233 9.41 11.71 -20.19
CA VAL A 233 9.40 11.69 -21.67
C VAL A 233 9.77 13.10 -22.17
N ALA A 234 11.00 13.52 -21.89
CA ALA A 234 11.55 14.71 -22.54
C ALA A 234 11.97 14.33 -23.95
N HIS A 235 11.10 14.58 -24.93
CA HIS A 235 11.56 14.83 -26.29
C HIS A 235 12.53 16.00 -26.23
N GLN A 236 13.76 15.76 -26.67
CA GLN A 236 14.74 16.81 -26.92
C GLN A 236 14.15 17.80 -27.91
N THR A 237 13.91 19.04 -27.47
CA THR A 237 13.94 20.19 -28.37
C THR A 237 14.51 21.39 -27.62
N GLY A 238 15.77 21.68 -27.93
CA GLY A 238 16.27 23.03 -28.17
C GLY A 238 16.24 24.03 -27.01
N PHE A 239 17.42 24.29 -26.48
CA PHE A 239 17.82 25.60 -25.97
C PHE A 239 17.15 26.76 -26.73
N LYS A 240 16.48 27.67 -26.01
CA LYS A 240 16.73 29.12 -26.15
C LYS A 240 16.64 29.81 -24.79
N LYS A 241 17.81 30.26 -24.36
CA LYS A 241 18.05 31.25 -23.30
C LYS A 241 17.56 32.60 -23.82
N ASN A 242 16.79 33.35 -23.02
CA ASN A 242 16.64 34.82 -23.05
C ASN A 242 15.79 35.17 -21.82
N SER A 243 16.39 35.60 -20.70
CA SER A 243 16.61 37.02 -20.35
C SER A 243 15.39 37.89 -20.58
N LEU A 244 14.78 38.37 -19.50
CA LEU A 244 14.46 39.77 -19.23
C LEU A 244 13.48 39.86 -18.04
N TYR A 245 14.03 40.17 -16.86
CA TYR A 245 13.31 40.95 -15.85
C TYR A 245 13.88 42.36 -15.89
N LYS A 246 13.09 43.31 -16.38
CA LYS A 246 13.14 44.74 -16.06
C LYS A 246 11.72 45.27 -16.20
N GLY A 247 11.23 45.89 -15.13
CA GLY A 247 9.89 46.45 -15.00
C GLY A 247 9.29 46.04 -13.68
#